data_AF-A0A8W8MUG8-F1
#
_entry.id   AF-A0A8W8MUG8-F1
#
_cell.length_a   1.000
_cell.length_b   1.000
_cell.length_c   1.000
_cell.angle_alpha   90.00
_cell.angle_beta   90.00
_cell.angle_gamma   90.00
#
_symmetry.space_group_name_H-M   'P 1'
#
loop_
_entity.id
_entity.type
_entity.pdbx_description
1 polymer ?
#
loop_
_entity_poly.entity_id
_entity_poly.type
_entity_poly.pdbx_seq_one_letter_code
_entity_poly.pdbx_strand_id
1 'polypeptide(L)'
;MKLLIIVFVSVFVCQVCGKMEHKKQDPPYKGNVTLFLRSHNMVYTFKVRGRTIKLQRPILNLKEKYENERKKSGKGKSIRSIMSDEELNELRKLIQAPHAISRRDFDVIYPGTKWCGAGDDAATYDDLGTAEEVDMCCREHDHCDMFIEAGQSKYGLTNNGDFTRVSCDCEKTFYDCLSNAQEDSFDAAMIGFIYFDVLDPDCIRKRRICTGYSWWGTCNSWTEVADEYEFGPNELDYIW
;
A
#
# COMPACT_ATOMS: atom_id res chain seq x y z
N MET A 1 18.13 9.36 80.39
CA MET A 1 16.86 8.85 79.82
C MET A 1 17.04 8.84 78.31
N LYS A 2 17.35 7.70 77.68
CA LYS A 2 16.40 6.68 77.15
C LYS A 2 15.24 7.39 76.41
N LEU A 3 15.01 7.19 75.11
CA LEU A 3 14.89 5.89 74.46
C LEU A 3 15.09 5.99 72.94
N LEU A 4 16.00 5.16 72.43
CA LEU A 4 16.09 4.68 71.06
C LEU A 4 14.86 3.79 70.77
N ILE A 5 14.18 3.96 69.65
CA ILE A 5 13.37 2.87 69.08
C ILE A 5 13.84 2.63 67.65
N ILE A 6 14.68 1.60 67.54
CA ILE A 6 15.02 0.87 66.33
C ILE A 6 13.94 -0.19 66.17
N VAL A 7 13.31 -0.29 65.00
CA VAL A 7 12.53 -1.47 64.62
C VAL A 7 13.28 -2.17 63.49
N PHE A 8 13.96 -3.25 63.84
CA PHE A 8 14.34 -4.29 62.89
C PHE A 8 13.19 -5.30 62.84
N VAL A 9 12.66 -5.57 61.64
CA VAL A 9 12.01 -6.86 61.38
C VAL A 9 12.66 -7.45 60.13
N SER A 10 12.96 -8.73 60.29
CA SER A 10 13.81 -9.63 59.54
C SER A 10 13.51 -9.81 58.05
N VAL A 11 14.60 -10.05 57.34
CA VAL A 11 14.74 -10.59 55.99
C VAL A 11 14.01 -11.94 55.85
N PHE A 12 13.19 -12.08 54.80
CA PHE A 12 12.96 -13.35 54.13
C PHE A 12 13.54 -13.21 52.71
N VAL A 13 14.58 -13.99 52.41
CA VAL A 13 14.97 -14.30 51.03
C VAL A 13 14.35 -15.65 50.70
N CYS A 14 13.55 -15.73 49.63
CA CYS A 14 13.37 -16.96 48.87
C CYS A 14 13.08 -16.64 47.38
N GLN A 15 14.04 -17.05 46.55
CA GLN A 15 14.05 -17.36 45.11
C GLN A 15 12.96 -16.88 44.13
N VAL A 16 13.45 -16.18 43.10
CA VAL A 16 13.15 -16.27 41.65
C VAL A 16 11.68 -16.48 41.21
N CYS A 17 11.10 -15.44 40.61
CA CYS A 17 10.30 -15.55 39.39
C CYS A 17 10.24 -14.19 38.70
N GLY A 18 10.80 -14.10 37.49
CA GLY A 18 10.77 -12.88 36.68
C GLY A 18 9.34 -12.46 36.36
N LYS A 19 9.01 -11.18 36.56
CA LYS A 19 7.76 -10.60 36.06
C LYS A 19 8.07 -9.73 34.86
N MET A 20 7.52 -10.15 33.72
CA MET A 20 7.46 -9.43 32.47
C MET A 20 6.89 -8.02 32.70
N GLU A 21 7.54 -7.00 32.14
CA GLU A 21 6.92 -5.69 32.00
C GLU A 21 5.70 -5.81 31.09
N HIS A 22 4.50 -5.72 31.69
CA HIS A 22 3.27 -5.53 30.94
C HIS A 22 3.34 -4.17 30.22
N LYS A 23 3.60 -4.20 28.89
CA LYS A 23 3.33 -3.05 28.02
C LYS A 23 1.87 -2.65 28.20
N LYS A 24 1.65 -1.40 28.63
CA LYS A 24 0.31 -0.81 28.72
C LYS A 24 -0.40 -0.95 27.37
N GLN A 25 -1.53 -1.63 27.41
CA GLN A 25 -2.44 -1.82 26.29
C GLN A 25 -3.17 -0.50 26.04
N ASP A 26 -2.99 0.12 24.86
CA ASP A 26 -3.72 1.34 24.51
C ASP A 26 -5.18 1.01 24.10
N PRO A 27 -6.16 1.87 24.44
CA PRO A 27 -7.60 1.65 24.27
C PRO A 27 -8.12 1.92 22.82
N PRO A 28 -9.39 1.58 22.48
CA PRO A 28 -9.85 1.39 21.10
C PRO A 28 -10.19 2.70 20.37
N TYR A 29 -10.05 2.70 19.04
CA TYR A 29 -10.20 3.89 18.19
C TYR A 29 -11.64 4.17 17.73
N LYS A 30 -12.02 5.46 17.72
CA LYS A 30 -13.23 6.03 17.08
C LYS A 30 -12.88 7.36 16.39
N GLY A 31 -12.95 7.42 15.05
CA GLY A 31 -12.81 8.66 14.24
C GLY A 31 -12.24 8.45 12.83
N ASN A 32 -12.57 9.36 11.89
CA ASN A 32 -12.35 9.29 10.43
C ASN A 32 -10.88 9.07 10.02
N VAL A 33 -10.60 7.89 9.45
CA VAL A 33 -9.25 7.45 9.05
C VAL A 33 -8.85 8.10 7.72
N THR A 34 -7.71 8.78 7.68
CA THR A 34 -7.01 9.18 6.45
C THR A 34 -5.81 8.25 6.27
N LEU A 35 -5.61 7.80 5.03
CA LEU A 35 -4.62 6.81 4.64
C LEU A 35 -3.16 7.17 4.94
N PHE A 36 -2.34 6.14 5.13
CA PHE A 36 -0.90 6.24 5.40
C PHE A 36 -0.11 5.72 4.22
N LEU A 37 0.67 6.57 3.56
CA LEU A 37 1.77 6.12 2.71
C LEU A 37 3.08 6.69 3.28
N ARG A 38 4.04 5.80 3.55
CA ARG A 38 5.35 6.13 4.12
C ARG A 38 6.38 6.18 3.00
N SER A 39 7.08 7.30 2.88
CA SER A 39 8.39 7.38 2.23
C SER A 39 9.40 8.02 3.18
N HIS A 40 10.61 7.44 3.28
CA HIS A 40 11.75 8.00 4.04
C HIS A 40 11.53 8.23 5.57
N ASN A 41 12.39 9.05 6.20
CA ASN A 41 12.42 9.40 7.64
C ASN A 41 11.30 10.36 8.08
N MET A 42 10.26 10.53 7.27
CA MET A 42 9.22 11.55 7.46
C MET A 42 7.89 10.91 7.81
N VAL A 43 7.25 11.38 8.88
CA VAL A 43 5.86 11.06 9.25
C VAL A 43 4.99 12.21 8.75
N TYR A 44 4.29 12.04 7.63
CA TYR A 44 3.30 13.03 7.19
C TYR A 44 2.05 12.91 8.07
N THR A 45 1.71 14.00 8.75
CA THR A 45 0.49 14.15 9.55
C THR A 45 -0.37 15.24 8.92
N PHE A 46 -1.49 14.89 8.30
CA PHE A 46 -2.48 15.87 7.87
C PHE A 46 -3.55 16.05 8.96
N LYS A 47 -3.90 17.31 9.20
CA LYS A 47 -4.77 17.74 10.31
C LYS A 47 -6.20 17.89 9.81
N VAL A 48 -7.14 17.11 10.36
CA VAL A 48 -8.58 17.37 10.21
C VAL A 48 -9.16 17.84 11.54
N ARG A 49 -9.98 18.90 11.48
CA ARG A 49 -10.54 19.60 12.64
C ARG A 49 -11.30 18.66 13.59
N GLY A 50 -10.79 18.56 14.82
CA GLY A 50 -11.59 18.24 16.02
C GLY A 50 -11.44 16.83 16.60
N ARG A 51 -10.64 15.91 16.04
CA ARG A 51 -10.42 14.57 16.63
C ARG A 51 -9.01 14.03 16.39
N THR A 52 -8.45 13.38 17.41
CA THR A 52 -7.11 12.75 17.41
C THR A 52 -7.25 11.26 17.11
N ILE A 53 -6.58 10.77 16.06
CA ILE A 53 -6.45 9.34 15.76
C ILE A 53 -5.02 8.95 16.12
N LYS A 54 -4.84 7.93 16.96
CA LYS A 54 -3.52 7.29 17.10
C LYS A 54 -3.53 6.05 16.22
N LEU A 55 -2.41 5.76 15.57
CA LEU A 55 -2.23 4.51 14.85
C LEU A 55 -1.44 3.59 15.75
N GLN A 56 -2.06 2.49 16.16
CA GLN A 56 -1.32 1.41 16.78
C GLN A 56 -0.53 0.68 15.69
N ARG A 57 0.78 0.97 15.69
CA ARG A 57 1.86 0.45 14.85
C ARG A 57 2.05 1.21 13.55
N PRO A 58 2.97 2.18 13.51
CA PRO A 58 3.45 2.67 12.25
C PRO A 58 4.44 1.66 11.69
N ILE A 59 4.40 1.52 10.37
CA ILE A 59 5.51 1.19 9.49
C ILE A 59 6.71 2.01 9.98
N LEU A 60 7.43 1.65 11.06
CA LEU A 60 8.50 2.47 11.66
C LEU A 60 9.88 1.95 11.26
N ASN A 61 10.01 0.64 11.01
CA ASN A 61 11.27 0.05 10.57
C ASN A 61 11.12 -0.75 9.27
N LEU A 62 10.08 -0.53 8.47
CA LEU A 62 9.86 -1.31 7.24
C LEU A 62 10.98 -1.08 6.22
N LYS A 63 11.41 0.17 6.03
CA LYS A 63 12.58 0.50 5.20
C LYS A 63 13.84 -0.20 5.70
N GLU A 64 14.14 -0.07 6.99
CA GLU A 64 15.29 -0.71 7.61
C GLU A 64 15.23 -2.26 7.51
N LYS A 65 14.05 -2.86 7.72
CA LYS A 65 13.82 -4.31 7.62
C LYS A 65 14.00 -4.78 6.18
N TYR A 66 13.42 -4.08 5.22
CA TYR A 66 13.56 -4.34 3.78
C TYR A 66 15.04 -4.30 3.37
N GLU A 67 15.73 -3.20 3.68
CA GLU A 67 17.15 -3.02 3.35
C GLU A 67 18.04 -4.08 4.02
N ASN A 68 17.78 -4.42 5.29
CA ASN A 68 18.54 -5.45 6.01
C ASN A 68 18.33 -6.84 5.41
N GLU A 69 17.10 -7.18 5.00
CA GLU A 69 16.81 -8.46 4.38
C GLU A 69 17.38 -8.57 2.95
N ARG A 70 17.38 -7.48 2.19
CA ARG A 70 17.99 -7.42 0.86
C ARG A 70 19.50 -7.70 0.93
N LYS A 71 20.19 -7.10 1.91
CA LYS A 71 21.62 -7.33 2.17
C LYS A 71 21.97 -8.77 2.55
N LYS A 72 21.08 -9.48 3.26
CA LYS A 72 21.30 -10.88 3.67
C LYS A 72 21.06 -11.89 2.56
N SER A 73 20.05 -11.65 1.72
CA SER A 73 19.51 -12.66 0.80
C SER A 73 20.21 -12.70 -0.55
N GLY A 74 20.94 -11.65 -0.96
CA GLY A 74 21.54 -11.54 -2.29
C GLY A 74 20.53 -11.50 -3.47
N LYS A 75 19.25 -11.67 -3.18
CA LYS A 75 18.10 -11.61 -4.08
C LYS A 75 17.07 -10.66 -3.44
N GLY A 76 16.50 -9.74 -4.21
CA GLY A 76 15.54 -8.76 -3.70
C GLY A 76 14.35 -9.44 -3.05
N LYS A 77 14.17 -9.28 -1.74
CA LYS A 77 12.95 -9.71 -1.05
C LYS A 77 11.91 -8.62 -1.18
N SER A 78 10.67 -9.03 -1.44
CA SER A 78 9.50 -8.16 -1.55
C SER A 78 9.05 -7.65 -0.17
N ILE A 79 8.45 -6.46 -0.10
CA ILE A 79 7.77 -5.91 1.09
C ILE A 79 6.69 -6.87 1.60
N ARG A 80 5.99 -7.55 0.69
CA ARG A 80 5.01 -8.59 0.94
C ARG A 80 5.58 -9.75 1.72
N SER A 81 6.84 -10.13 1.47
CA SER A 81 7.52 -11.21 2.18
C SER A 81 7.93 -10.85 3.62
N ILE A 82 7.98 -9.55 3.94
CA ILE A 82 8.34 -9.07 5.28
C ILE A 82 7.12 -8.65 6.12
N MET A 83 5.91 -8.68 5.56
CA MET A 83 4.65 -8.44 6.25
C MET A 83 3.84 -9.74 6.37
N SER A 84 3.13 -9.92 7.49
CA SER A 84 2.20 -11.04 7.61
C SER A 84 0.91 -10.80 6.80
N ASP A 85 0.22 -11.87 6.44
CA ASP A 85 -1.09 -11.77 5.75
C ASP A 85 -2.12 -11.02 6.60
N GLU A 86 -2.03 -11.13 7.92
CA GLU A 86 -2.88 -10.39 8.85
C GLU A 86 -2.59 -8.89 8.80
N GLU A 87 -1.32 -8.49 8.79
CA GLU A 87 -0.90 -7.08 8.67
C GLU A 87 -1.35 -6.47 7.33
N LEU A 88 -1.21 -7.23 6.23
CA LEU A 88 -1.66 -6.80 4.91
C LEU A 88 -3.18 -6.64 4.85
N ASN A 89 -3.94 -7.59 5.40
CA ASN A 89 -5.40 -7.51 5.40
C ASN A 89 -5.91 -6.35 6.26
N GLU A 90 -5.29 -6.07 7.40
CA GLU A 90 -5.62 -4.88 8.20
C GLU A 90 -5.28 -3.60 7.45
N LEU A 91 -4.14 -3.53 6.75
CA LEU A 91 -3.79 -2.39 5.90
C LEU A 91 -4.81 -2.19 4.78
N ARG A 92 -5.17 -3.24 4.03
CA ARG A 92 -6.20 -3.19 2.99
C ARG A 92 -7.53 -2.67 3.52
N LYS A 93 -7.98 -3.18 4.67
CA LYS A 93 -9.22 -2.71 5.30
C LYS A 93 -9.17 -1.23 5.69
N LEU A 94 -8.02 -0.74 6.15
CA LEU A 94 -7.83 0.69 6.46
C LEU A 94 -7.80 1.52 5.19
N ILE A 95 -7.15 1.01 4.14
CA ILE A 95 -6.96 1.70 2.87
C ILE A 95 -8.27 1.82 2.08
N GLN A 96 -9.02 0.73 2.05
CA GLN A 96 -10.27 0.61 1.30
C GLN A 96 -11.50 0.90 2.18
N ALA A 97 -11.31 1.37 3.42
CA ALA A 97 -12.42 1.66 4.32
C ALA A 97 -13.32 2.75 3.73
N PRO A 98 -14.66 2.60 3.73
CA PRO A 98 -15.60 3.60 3.17
C PRO A 98 -15.66 4.96 3.91
N HIS A 99 -14.67 5.31 4.73
CA HIS A 99 -14.78 6.33 5.77
C HIS A 99 -14.36 7.74 5.36
N ALA A 100 -14.53 8.17 4.10
CA ALA A 100 -14.44 9.58 3.69
C ALA A 100 -14.84 9.87 2.22
N ILE A 101 -15.70 9.08 1.56
CA ILE A 101 -15.96 9.23 0.11
C ILE A 101 -16.93 10.39 -0.18
N SER A 102 -16.52 11.61 0.16
CA SER A 102 -16.80 12.81 -0.64
C SER A 102 -15.82 12.75 -1.80
N ARG A 103 -16.31 12.79 -3.04
CA ARG A 103 -15.60 12.58 -4.33
C ARG A 103 -14.39 13.51 -4.63
N ARG A 104 -13.67 14.06 -3.64
CA ARG A 104 -12.66 15.11 -3.86
C ARG A 104 -11.44 15.14 -2.91
N ASP A 105 -11.31 14.24 -1.93
CA ASP A 105 -10.28 14.40 -0.87
C ASP A 105 -9.15 13.35 -0.88
N PHE A 106 -8.97 12.59 -1.96
CA PHE A 106 -7.85 11.63 -2.12
C PHE A 106 -6.69 12.19 -2.96
N ASP A 107 -6.45 13.49 -2.85
CA ASP A 107 -5.34 14.20 -3.49
C ASP A 107 -4.03 13.92 -2.74
N VAL A 108 -3.43 12.77 -3.02
CA VAL A 108 -2.22 12.29 -2.36
C VAL A 108 -1.18 11.92 -3.41
N ILE A 109 -0.11 12.71 -3.48
CA ILE A 109 1.11 12.41 -4.24
C ILE A 109 2.15 11.80 -3.30
N TYR A 110 2.83 10.75 -3.76
CA TYR A 110 3.89 10.09 -3.00
C TYR A 110 5.06 11.06 -2.77
N PRO A 111 5.57 11.21 -1.55
CA PRO A 111 6.64 12.18 -1.27
C PRO A 111 7.90 11.93 -2.10
N GLY A 112 8.45 13.00 -2.68
CA GLY A 112 9.62 12.93 -3.55
C GLY A 112 9.30 12.61 -5.00
N THR A 113 8.01 12.47 -5.34
CA THR A 113 7.50 12.29 -6.71
C THR A 113 6.51 13.43 -7.03
N LYS A 114 6.13 13.57 -8.29
CA LYS A 114 5.11 14.51 -8.75
C LYS A 114 3.96 13.80 -9.46
N TRP A 115 4.17 12.57 -9.93
CA TRP A 115 3.23 11.81 -10.73
C TRP A 115 2.67 10.58 -10.01
N CYS A 116 3.27 10.15 -8.88
CA CYS A 116 2.81 8.94 -8.20
C CYS A 116 1.66 9.24 -7.22
N GLY A 117 0.45 9.38 -7.72
CA GLY A 117 -0.73 9.62 -6.88
C GLY A 117 -2.04 9.82 -7.64
N ALA A 118 -2.98 10.54 -7.03
CA ALA A 118 -4.25 10.87 -7.69
C ALA A 118 -4.07 12.12 -8.57
N GLY A 119 -3.85 11.92 -9.86
CA GLY A 119 -3.39 13.00 -10.75
C GLY A 119 -1.91 13.32 -10.51
N ASP A 120 -1.50 14.53 -10.83
CA ASP A 120 -0.11 14.96 -10.71
C ASP A 120 0.04 16.38 -10.12
N ASP A 121 1.18 16.63 -9.48
CA ASP A 121 1.65 17.91 -8.95
C ASP A 121 2.67 18.58 -9.91
N ALA A 122 2.80 18.08 -11.14
CA ALA A 122 3.85 18.47 -12.08
C ALA A 122 3.49 19.76 -12.84
N ALA A 123 4.45 20.68 -12.97
CA ALA A 123 4.22 21.88 -13.77
C ALA A 123 4.30 21.61 -15.28
N THR A 124 5.06 20.60 -15.67
CA THR A 124 5.30 20.17 -17.05
C THR A 124 5.57 18.68 -17.11
N TYR A 125 5.45 18.06 -18.28
CA TYR A 125 5.76 16.64 -18.48
C TYR A 125 7.15 16.24 -17.93
N ASP A 126 8.18 17.07 -18.09
CA ASP A 126 9.54 16.79 -17.61
C ASP A 126 9.78 17.24 -16.16
N ASP A 127 8.75 17.73 -15.46
CA ASP A 127 8.86 18.15 -14.08
C ASP A 127 8.75 16.93 -13.16
N LEU A 128 9.90 16.39 -12.79
CA LEU A 128 10.02 15.21 -11.94
C LEU A 128 10.45 15.61 -10.52
N GLY A 129 10.08 14.78 -9.56
CA GLY A 129 10.49 14.86 -8.16
C GLY A 129 11.92 14.35 -7.93
N THR A 130 12.32 14.32 -6.67
CA THR A 130 13.65 13.84 -6.26
C THR A 130 13.87 12.34 -6.44
N ALA A 131 12.79 11.54 -6.50
CA ALA A 131 12.81 10.12 -6.78
C ALA A 131 12.58 9.87 -8.29
N GLU A 132 13.43 10.49 -9.12
CA GLU A 132 13.25 10.66 -10.56
C GLU A 132 12.89 9.37 -11.31
N GLU A 133 13.64 8.28 -11.12
CA GLU A 133 13.39 7.00 -11.79
C GLU A 133 12.01 6.41 -11.48
N VAL A 134 11.56 6.56 -10.23
CA VAL A 134 10.25 6.06 -9.79
C VAL A 134 9.13 6.94 -10.32
N ASP A 135 9.37 8.25 -10.29
CA ASP A 135 8.42 9.25 -10.77
C ASP A 135 8.18 9.15 -12.28
N MET A 136 9.22 8.79 -13.04
CA MET A 136 9.10 8.47 -14.46
C MET A 136 8.15 7.29 -14.73
N CYS A 137 8.19 6.25 -13.89
CA CYS A 137 7.27 5.11 -14.02
C CYS A 137 5.81 5.55 -13.84
N CYS A 138 5.54 6.41 -12.85
CA CYS A 138 4.19 6.92 -12.59
C CYS A 138 3.72 7.88 -13.69
N ARG A 139 4.60 8.77 -14.15
CA ARG A 139 4.30 9.68 -15.27
C ARG A 139 3.87 8.90 -16.52
N GLU A 140 4.61 7.85 -16.87
CA GLU A 140 4.27 7.02 -18.04
C GLU A 140 2.93 6.29 -17.85
N HIS A 141 2.65 5.81 -16.63
CA HIS A 141 1.37 5.17 -16.29
C HIS A 141 0.18 6.14 -16.41
N ASP A 142 0.34 7.38 -15.93
CA ASP A 142 -0.66 8.44 -16.06
C ASP A 142 -0.96 8.82 -17.52
N HIS A 143 0.02 8.61 -18.42
CA HIS A 143 -0.10 8.88 -19.85
C HIS A 143 -0.54 7.67 -20.68
N CYS A 144 -1.11 6.64 -20.04
CA CYS A 144 -1.67 5.51 -20.77
C CYS A 144 -2.74 5.94 -21.78
N ASP A 145 -2.60 5.53 -23.06
CA ASP A 145 -3.55 5.86 -24.13
C ASP A 145 -4.99 5.38 -23.86
N MET A 146 -5.13 4.27 -23.12
CA MET A 146 -6.41 3.65 -22.83
C MET A 146 -6.72 3.73 -21.33
N PHE A 147 -7.56 4.70 -20.97
CA PHE A 147 -7.94 4.97 -19.59
C PHE A 147 -9.40 5.43 -19.45
N ILE A 148 -9.98 5.17 -18.28
CA ILE A 148 -11.28 5.70 -17.84
C ILE A 148 -11.09 6.35 -16.46
N GLU A 149 -11.19 7.67 -16.40
CA GLU A 149 -11.19 8.42 -15.14
C GLU A 149 -12.35 8.00 -14.22
N ALA A 150 -12.19 8.27 -12.92
CA ALA A 150 -13.23 8.04 -11.94
C ALA A 150 -14.56 8.72 -12.33
N GLY A 151 -15.66 7.96 -12.32
CA GLY A 151 -17.00 8.43 -12.69
C GLY A 151 -17.26 8.60 -14.19
N GLN A 152 -16.28 8.35 -15.06
CA GLN A 152 -16.44 8.46 -16.52
C GLN A 152 -16.86 7.12 -17.16
N SER A 153 -17.37 7.21 -18.38
CA SER A 153 -17.71 6.05 -19.22
C SER A 153 -16.99 6.11 -20.56
N LYS A 154 -16.25 5.07 -20.91
CA LYS A 154 -15.65 4.84 -22.24
C LYS A 154 -15.62 3.33 -22.54
N TYR A 155 -15.46 2.96 -23.81
CA TYR A 155 -15.34 1.55 -24.23
C TYR A 155 -16.50 0.63 -23.80
N GLY A 156 -17.70 1.19 -23.60
CA GLY A 156 -18.86 0.45 -23.07
C GLY A 156 -18.79 0.15 -21.56
N LEU A 157 -17.80 0.71 -20.85
CA LEU A 157 -17.59 0.55 -19.42
C LEU A 157 -17.84 1.87 -18.68
N THR A 158 -18.24 1.78 -17.41
CA THR A 158 -18.35 2.93 -16.50
C THR A 158 -17.47 2.68 -15.29
N ASN A 159 -16.46 3.53 -15.08
CA ASN A 159 -15.61 3.44 -13.91
C ASN A 159 -16.32 4.05 -12.70
N ASN A 160 -16.95 3.21 -11.88
CA ASN A 160 -17.58 3.66 -10.63
C ASN A 160 -16.60 3.72 -9.45
N GLY A 161 -15.31 3.43 -9.67
CA GLY A 161 -14.26 3.53 -8.67
C GLY A 161 -13.84 4.99 -8.43
N ASP A 162 -12.99 5.15 -7.42
CA ASP A 162 -12.49 6.47 -6.98
C ASP A 162 -11.23 6.93 -7.72
N PHE A 163 -10.58 6.04 -8.46
CA PHE A 163 -9.35 6.30 -9.20
C PHE A 163 -9.49 5.96 -10.69
N THR A 164 -8.63 6.57 -11.52
CA THR A 164 -8.51 6.24 -12.94
C THR A 164 -8.15 4.76 -13.10
N ARG A 165 -8.81 4.09 -14.06
CA ARG A 165 -8.46 2.72 -14.48
C ARG A 165 -7.82 2.79 -15.85
N VAL A 166 -6.67 2.15 -16.02
CA VAL A 166 -5.94 2.09 -17.31
C VAL A 166 -5.99 0.69 -17.90
N SER A 167 -5.39 0.48 -19.07
CA SER A 167 -5.33 -0.86 -19.69
C SER A 167 -4.43 -1.81 -18.92
N CYS A 168 -4.71 -3.11 -19.01
CA CYS A 168 -3.86 -4.13 -18.38
C CYS A 168 -2.44 -4.16 -18.98
N ASP A 169 -2.26 -3.69 -20.22
CA ASP A 169 -0.93 -3.54 -20.84
C ASP A 169 -0.14 -2.39 -20.19
N CYS A 170 -0.81 -1.27 -19.87
CA CYS A 170 -0.21 -0.17 -19.12
C CYS A 170 0.11 -0.60 -17.67
N GLU A 171 -0.78 -1.34 -17.01
CA GLU A 171 -0.50 -1.93 -15.69
C GLU A 171 0.75 -2.81 -15.70
N LYS A 172 0.87 -3.66 -16.72
CA LYS A 172 2.06 -4.51 -16.90
C LYS A 172 3.32 -3.69 -17.10
N THR A 173 3.26 -2.66 -17.94
CA THR A 173 4.40 -1.77 -18.20
C THR A 173 4.82 -1.04 -16.92
N PHE A 174 3.85 -0.57 -16.15
CA PHE A 174 4.09 0.09 -14.86
C PHE A 174 4.71 -0.86 -13.84
N TYR A 175 4.19 -2.09 -13.73
CA TYR A 175 4.76 -3.15 -12.92
C TYR A 175 6.22 -3.43 -13.28
N ASP A 176 6.51 -3.63 -14.57
CA ASP A 176 7.87 -3.94 -15.03
C ASP A 176 8.82 -2.75 -14.76
N CYS A 177 8.36 -1.51 -14.98
CA CYS A 177 9.14 -0.29 -14.72
C CYS A 177 9.53 -0.17 -13.25
N LEU A 178 8.54 -0.23 -12.35
CA LEU A 178 8.80 -0.19 -10.93
C LEU A 178 9.71 -1.37 -10.54
N SER A 179 9.44 -2.58 -11.05
CA SER A 179 10.14 -3.81 -10.60
C SER A 179 11.62 -3.74 -10.89
N ASN A 180 12.02 -3.05 -11.96
CA ASN A 180 13.41 -2.70 -12.23
C ASN A 180 13.91 -1.61 -11.28
N ALA A 181 13.18 -0.51 -11.12
CA ALA A 181 13.57 0.61 -10.25
C ALA A 181 13.72 0.20 -8.77
N GLN A 182 13.01 -0.85 -8.35
CA GLN A 182 13.10 -1.35 -6.98
C GLN A 182 14.47 -1.92 -6.65
N GLU A 183 15.31 -2.28 -7.65
CA GLU A 183 16.69 -2.75 -7.44
C GLU A 183 17.51 -1.75 -6.62
N ASP A 184 17.30 -0.46 -6.87
CA ASP A 184 18.09 0.63 -6.27
C ASP A 184 17.23 1.59 -5.43
N SER A 185 15.90 1.53 -5.52
CA SER A 185 15.00 2.44 -4.80
C SER A 185 14.00 1.72 -3.89
N PHE A 186 14.03 2.02 -2.60
CA PHE A 186 12.97 1.62 -1.66
C PHE A 186 11.62 2.26 -2.01
N ASP A 187 11.62 3.45 -2.61
CA ASP A 187 10.38 4.14 -2.96
C ASP A 187 9.63 3.38 -4.06
N ALA A 188 10.35 2.81 -5.05
CA ALA A 188 9.74 1.94 -6.06
C ALA A 188 9.12 0.68 -5.44
N ALA A 189 9.82 0.02 -4.52
CA ALA A 189 9.29 -1.13 -3.78
C ALA A 189 8.01 -0.77 -3.01
N MET A 190 8.01 0.41 -2.37
CA MET A 190 6.87 0.89 -1.60
C MET A 190 5.66 1.21 -2.49
N ILE A 191 5.87 1.95 -3.58
CA ILE A 191 4.80 2.32 -4.51
C ILE A 191 4.22 1.07 -5.18
N GLY A 192 5.07 0.14 -5.63
CA GLY A 192 4.64 -1.15 -6.16
C GLY A 192 3.79 -1.93 -5.17
N PHE A 193 4.24 -2.05 -3.92
CA PHE A 193 3.47 -2.71 -2.85
C PHE A 193 2.13 -2.03 -2.58
N ILE A 194 2.09 -0.70 -2.48
CA ILE A 194 0.85 0.03 -2.26
C ILE A 194 -0.12 -0.20 -3.42
N TYR A 195 0.35 -0.05 -4.65
CA TYR A 195 -0.49 -0.09 -5.83
C TYR A 195 -0.98 -1.50 -6.14
N PHE A 196 -0.07 -2.47 -6.23
CA PHE A 196 -0.37 -3.82 -6.68
C PHE A 196 -0.80 -4.77 -5.55
N ASP A 197 -0.20 -4.68 -4.36
CA ASP A 197 -0.61 -5.56 -3.24
C ASP A 197 -1.76 -4.96 -2.42
N VAL A 198 -1.83 -3.64 -2.25
CA VAL A 198 -2.85 -3.05 -1.36
C VAL A 198 -4.07 -2.53 -2.10
N LEU A 199 -3.90 -1.76 -3.17
CA LEU A 199 -5.02 -1.24 -3.95
C LEU A 199 -5.58 -2.31 -4.89
N ASP A 200 -4.72 -3.13 -5.50
CA ASP A 200 -5.07 -4.24 -6.41
C ASP A 200 -6.16 -3.84 -7.41
N PRO A 201 -5.91 -2.80 -8.25
CA PRO A 201 -6.94 -2.26 -9.12
C PRO A 201 -7.25 -3.21 -10.28
N ASP A 202 -8.54 -3.31 -10.63
CA ASP A 202 -8.93 -3.84 -11.93
C ASP A 202 -8.42 -2.91 -13.05
N CYS A 203 -8.04 -3.51 -14.17
CA CYS A 203 -7.65 -2.83 -15.39
C CYS A 203 -8.61 -3.11 -16.54
N ILE A 204 -8.48 -2.33 -17.61
CA ILE A 204 -9.29 -2.47 -18.82
C ILE A 204 -8.63 -3.50 -19.74
N ARG A 205 -9.41 -4.50 -20.16
CA ARG A 205 -8.99 -5.50 -21.15
C ARG A 205 -10.12 -5.84 -22.08
N LYS A 206 -9.79 -6.49 -23.20
CA LYS A 206 -10.82 -7.04 -24.08
C LYS A 206 -11.64 -8.10 -23.35
N ARG A 207 -12.95 -8.08 -23.56
CA ARG A 207 -13.87 -9.03 -22.97
C ARG A 207 -13.53 -10.44 -23.47
N ARG A 208 -13.42 -11.39 -22.54
CA ARG A 208 -13.12 -12.79 -22.86
C ARG A 208 -14.35 -13.66 -22.59
N ILE A 209 -14.68 -14.54 -23.53
CA ILE A 209 -15.72 -15.57 -23.34
C ILE A 209 -15.03 -16.92 -23.22
N CYS A 210 -15.45 -17.71 -22.24
CA CYS A 210 -14.96 -19.07 -22.07
C CYS A 210 -15.44 -19.96 -23.22
N THR A 211 -14.49 -20.59 -23.93
CA THR A 211 -14.79 -21.50 -25.04
C THR A 211 -14.58 -22.97 -24.70
N GLY A 212 -13.96 -23.27 -23.56
CA GLY A 212 -13.66 -24.64 -23.16
C GLY A 212 -13.48 -24.77 -21.65
N TYR A 213 -13.96 -25.90 -21.13
CA TYR A 213 -13.97 -26.20 -19.72
C TYR A 213 -13.13 -27.45 -19.44
N SER A 214 -12.45 -27.46 -18.29
CA SER A 214 -11.87 -28.67 -17.72
C SER A 214 -12.96 -29.65 -17.28
N TRP A 215 -12.58 -30.90 -17.02
CA TRP A 215 -13.45 -31.91 -16.41
C TRP A 215 -14.20 -31.37 -15.18
N TRP A 216 -13.54 -30.54 -14.35
CA TRP A 216 -14.06 -30.04 -13.08
C TRP A 216 -14.75 -28.68 -13.21
N GLY A 217 -15.06 -28.25 -14.45
CA GLY A 217 -15.86 -27.06 -14.73
C GLY A 217 -15.09 -25.73 -14.71
N THR A 218 -13.76 -25.75 -14.64
CA THR A 218 -12.95 -24.52 -14.74
C THR A 218 -12.71 -24.16 -16.20
N CYS A 219 -12.88 -22.89 -16.55
CA CYS A 219 -12.54 -22.42 -17.90
C CYS A 219 -11.03 -22.56 -18.18
N ASN A 220 -10.65 -23.17 -19.29
CA ASN A 220 -9.25 -23.36 -19.68
C ASN A 220 -8.90 -22.79 -21.07
N SER A 221 -9.88 -22.25 -21.79
CA SER A 221 -9.67 -21.58 -23.08
C SER A 221 -10.63 -20.41 -23.24
N TRP A 222 -10.12 -19.34 -23.85
CA TRP A 222 -10.80 -18.06 -23.95
C TRP A 222 -10.77 -17.55 -25.38
N THR A 223 -11.80 -16.81 -25.77
CA THR A 223 -11.81 -16.02 -27.00
C THR A 223 -12.13 -14.57 -26.66
N GLU A 224 -11.39 -13.64 -27.24
CA GLU A 224 -11.65 -12.22 -27.11
C GLU A 224 -12.81 -11.81 -28.03
N VAL A 225 -13.73 -11.02 -27.49
CA VAL A 225 -14.82 -10.43 -28.27
C VAL A 225 -14.31 -9.14 -28.89
N ALA A 226 -14.55 -8.98 -30.19
CA ALA A 226 -14.16 -7.77 -30.90
C ALA A 226 -14.92 -6.55 -30.34
N ASP A 227 -14.19 -5.45 -30.15
CA ASP A 227 -14.71 -4.14 -29.72
C ASP A 227 -15.51 -4.14 -28.39
N GLU A 228 -15.38 -5.20 -27.59
CA GLU A 228 -15.94 -5.27 -26.25
C GLU A 228 -14.83 -5.33 -25.21
N TYR A 229 -15.02 -4.59 -24.13
CA TYR A 229 -14.06 -4.50 -23.03
C TYR A 229 -14.74 -4.88 -21.72
N GLU A 230 -13.93 -5.32 -20.76
CA GLU A 230 -14.33 -5.59 -19.38
C GLU A 230 -13.28 -5.02 -18.43
N PHE A 231 -13.69 -4.77 -17.19
CA PHE A 231 -12.74 -4.66 -16.09
C PHE A 231 -12.36 -6.07 -15.65
N GLY A 232 -11.08 -6.31 -15.47
CA GLY A 232 -10.59 -7.58 -14.94
C GLY A 232 -9.29 -7.41 -14.17
N PRO A 233 -8.84 -8.47 -13.49
CA PRO A 233 -7.53 -8.46 -12.86
C PRO A 233 -6.45 -8.30 -13.92
N ASN A 234 -5.33 -7.68 -13.55
CA ASN A 234 -4.18 -7.51 -14.46
C ASN A 234 -3.39 -8.81 -14.70
N GLU A 235 -3.76 -9.92 -14.05
CA GLU A 235 -3.14 -11.24 -14.22
C GLU A 235 -1.62 -11.23 -13.89
N LEU A 236 -1.15 -10.23 -13.14
CA LEU A 236 0.23 -10.13 -12.67
C LEU A 236 0.40 -10.96 -11.38
N ASP A 237 1.52 -11.67 -11.26
CA ASP A 237 1.88 -12.41 -10.05
C ASP A 237 2.52 -11.44 -9.04
N TYR A 238 1.68 -10.76 -8.26
CA TYR A 238 2.12 -9.70 -7.35
C TYR A 238 2.95 -10.24 -6.19
N ILE A 239 4.25 -9.96 -6.22
CA ILE A 239 5.11 -10.18 -5.06
C ILE A 239 6.03 -8.95 -4.93
N TRP A 240 5.48 -7.84 -4.42
CA TRP A 240 6.18 -6.55 -4.19
C TRP A 240 6.64 -6.32 -2.77
#